data_AF-K2MWU8-F1
#
_entry.id   AF-K2MWU8-F1
#
_cell.length_a   1.000
_cell.length_b   1.000
_cell.length_c   1.000
_cell.angle_alpha   90.00
_cell.angle_beta   90.00
_cell.angle_gamma   90.00
#
_symmetry.space_group_name_H-M   'P 1'
#
loop_
_entity.id
_entity.type
_entity.pdbx_description
1 polymer ?
#
loop_
_entity_poly.entity_id
_entity_poly.type
_entity_poly.pdbx_seq_one_letter_code
_entity_poly.pdbx_strand_id
1 'polypeptide(L)'
;MFTRLSRTCIPKGVSVQRRFFNIHEYQSKAILKEGGCKTEFGIPCRTLEEVEAALGKIKTEKKVVKSQILAGGRGMGTFEDGFKGGVHVCKNAAEALDCAKKMLNKTLVTKQTGPKGQKVNLLYVTEAVTGIKRELYLALLLDRKTASPMFIGSAEGGMGIEELAQKCPEKIKRMRINVQEGISLDNCVAFAKELGFSGRAAENAAEQVKALYNVGKSKDCTQVEINPLVELENGDVMCIDAKLSFDDNAEFRQKDIFSLADETQIDSKEVLAKKYDLNYIALDGNVGCLVNGAGLAMATMDLISMNGGRPANFLDVGGSATKEQIVAAFQIITGDERVKGILVNIFGGIMRCDVIAEGIVAASRELKGRNIPVVVRLSGSKEEEGKRILQESGLPLHSARNFEEAAKLACKLAAETA
;
A
#
# COMPACT_ATOMS: atom_id res chain seq x y z
N MET A 1 41.53 1.93 -29.84
CA MET A 1 41.13 3.19 -29.16
C MET A 1 39.65 3.48 -29.44
N PHE A 2 38.73 2.64 -28.97
CA PHE A 2 37.28 2.90 -29.02
C PHE A 2 36.60 2.13 -27.88
N THR A 3 36.60 2.71 -26.69
CA THR A 3 35.72 2.31 -25.59
C THR A 3 34.43 3.14 -25.71
N ARG A 4 33.37 2.52 -26.24
CA ARG A 4 32.02 3.09 -26.16
C ARG A 4 31.55 3.00 -24.72
N LEU A 5 31.43 4.17 -24.09
CA LEU A 5 30.75 4.39 -22.82
C LEU A 5 29.30 3.90 -22.93
N SER A 6 29.00 2.73 -22.39
CA SER A 6 27.64 2.30 -22.07
C SER A 6 27.15 3.12 -20.88
N ARG A 7 26.55 4.28 -21.14
CA ARG A 7 25.66 4.93 -20.17
C ARG A 7 24.40 4.07 -20.08
N THR A 8 24.39 3.11 -19.17
CA THR A 8 23.17 2.46 -18.71
C THR A 8 22.35 3.49 -17.95
N CYS A 9 21.50 4.22 -18.67
CA CYS A 9 20.34 4.89 -18.08
C CYS A 9 19.37 3.78 -17.65
N ILE A 10 19.60 3.19 -16.48
CA ILE A 10 18.60 2.36 -15.82
C ILE A 10 17.52 3.34 -15.37
N PRO A 11 16.30 3.34 -15.97
CA PRO A 11 15.21 4.14 -15.42
C PRO A 11 15.04 3.73 -13.96
N LYS A 12 14.89 4.71 -13.06
CA LYS A 12 14.47 4.42 -11.68
C LYS A 12 13.15 3.67 -11.81
N GLY A 13 13.19 2.35 -11.63
CA GLY A 13 12.00 1.51 -11.72
C GLY A 13 10.95 2.11 -10.81
N VAL A 14 9.78 2.43 -11.38
CA VAL A 14 8.63 2.84 -10.61
C VAL A 14 8.39 1.73 -9.60
N SER A 15 8.52 2.02 -8.31
CA SER A 15 8.25 1.04 -7.27
C SER A 15 6.76 0.72 -7.33
N VAL A 16 6.39 -0.35 -8.03
CA VAL A 16 5.00 -0.80 -8.07
C VAL A 16 4.65 -1.30 -6.67
N GLN A 17 3.69 -0.63 -6.05
CA GLN A 17 3.17 -1.01 -4.74
C GLN A 17 2.60 -2.43 -4.84
N ARG A 18 3.16 -3.37 -4.10
CA ARG A 18 2.49 -4.65 -3.85
C ARG A 18 1.35 -4.37 -2.88
N ARG A 19 0.13 -4.71 -3.30
CA ARG A 19 -1.03 -4.60 -2.43
C ARG A 19 -0.96 -5.71 -1.40
N PHE A 20 -0.93 -5.27 -0.18
CA PHE A 20 -1.37 -6.05 0.95
C PHE A 20 -2.49 -5.23 1.54
N PHE A 21 -3.64 -5.85 1.77
CA PHE A 21 -4.71 -5.25 2.53
C PHE A 21 -4.14 -4.76 3.86
N ASN A 22 -4.36 -3.49 4.20
CA ASN A 22 -3.88 -2.87 5.44
C ASN A 22 -5.09 -2.41 6.24
N ILE A 23 -4.95 -2.47 7.56
CA ILE A 23 -5.92 -1.93 8.51
C ILE A 23 -5.25 -0.87 9.39
N HIS A 24 -6.05 -0.08 10.08
CA HIS A 24 -5.55 0.94 11.01
C HIS A 24 -4.86 0.33 12.23
N GLU A 25 -4.06 1.14 12.93
CA GLU A 25 -3.37 0.73 14.16
C GLU A 25 -4.36 0.27 15.22
N TYR A 26 -5.48 0.98 15.45
CA TYR A 26 -6.45 0.58 16.48
C TYR A 26 -7.07 -0.81 16.18
N GLN A 27 -7.29 -1.15 14.91
CA GLN A 27 -7.80 -2.45 14.47
C GLN A 27 -6.72 -3.53 14.63
N SER A 28 -5.50 -3.21 14.21
CA SER A 28 -4.32 -4.05 14.41
C SER A 28 -4.15 -4.43 15.89
N LYS A 29 -4.26 -3.45 16.80
CA LYS A 29 -4.09 -3.68 18.23
C LYS A 29 -5.22 -4.47 18.86
N ALA A 30 -6.46 -4.33 18.37
CA ALA A 30 -7.56 -5.18 18.79
C ALA A 30 -7.28 -6.65 18.46
N ILE A 31 -6.87 -6.94 17.21
CA ILE A 31 -6.50 -8.30 16.76
C ILE A 31 -5.32 -8.86 17.56
N LEU A 32 -4.29 -8.04 17.78
CA LEU A 32 -3.12 -8.44 18.57
C LEU A 32 -3.50 -8.77 20.02
N LYS A 33 -4.37 -7.97 20.63
CA LYS A 33 -4.85 -8.18 22.00
C LYS A 33 -5.67 -9.47 22.12
N GLU A 34 -6.55 -9.73 21.17
CA GLU A 34 -7.29 -11.01 21.07
C GLU A 34 -6.33 -12.20 20.91
N GLY A 35 -5.23 -12.01 20.18
CA GLY A 35 -4.16 -12.98 20.00
C GLY A 35 -3.22 -13.15 21.19
N GLY A 36 -3.45 -12.45 22.31
CA GLY A 36 -2.65 -12.55 23.54
C GLY A 36 -1.45 -11.59 23.62
N CYS A 37 -1.31 -10.65 22.69
CA CYS A 37 -0.27 -9.62 22.78
C CYS A 37 -0.67 -8.53 23.79
N LYS A 38 0.31 -7.98 24.51
CA LYS A 38 0.11 -6.86 25.43
C LYS A 38 0.15 -5.55 24.64
N THR A 39 -0.90 -4.74 24.75
CA THR A 39 -1.04 -3.42 24.12
C THR A 39 -1.63 -2.43 25.13
N GLU A 40 -1.35 -1.14 24.99
CA GLU A 40 -1.99 -0.12 25.83
C GLU A 40 -3.49 0.03 25.50
N PHE A 41 -4.26 0.48 26.47
CA PHE A 41 -5.65 0.82 26.25
C PHE A 41 -5.76 2.09 25.41
N GLY A 42 -6.71 2.10 24.48
CA GLY A 42 -7.04 3.26 23.66
C GLY A 42 -8.41 3.16 23.03
N ILE A 43 -8.89 4.29 22.54
CA ILE A 43 -10.23 4.46 22.00
C ILE A 43 -10.13 5.17 20.64
N PRO A 44 -10.66 4.58 19.56
CA PRO A 44 -10.78 5.26 18.27
C PRO A 44 -11.89 6.33 18.33
N CYS A 45 -11.63 7.51 17.79
CA CYS A 45 -12.50 8.68 17.85
C CYS A 45 -12.60 9.34 16.46
N ARG A 46 -13.82 9.49 15.95
CA ARG A 46 -14.16 10.13 14.66
C ARG A 46 -14.59 11.59 14.82
N THR A 47 -14.99 11.99 16.03
CA THR A 47 -15.40 13.36 16.34
C THR A 47 -14.63 13.91 17.53
N LEU A 48 -14.67 15.22 17.73
CA LEU A 48 -14.04 15.85 18.90
C LEU A 48 -14.79 15.50 20.19
N GLU A 49 -16.10 15.30 20.14
CA GLU A 49 -16.92 14.85 21.26
C GLU A 49 -16.52 13.43 21.70
N GLU A 50 -16.24 12.54 20.74
CA GLU A 50 -15.71 11.21 21.04
C GLU A 50 -14.31 11.28 21.67
N VAL A 51 -13.46 12.22 21.22
CA VAL A 51 -12.15 12.47 21.84
C VAL A 51 -12.32 12.92 23.30
N GLU A 52 -13.19 13.89 23.57
CA GLU A 52 -13.45 14.35 24.95
C GLU A 52 -13.95 13.21 25.84
N ALA A 53 -14.89 12.39 25.34
CA ALA A 53 -15.38 11.22 26.06
C ALA A 53 -14.28 10.17 26.29
N ALA A 54 -13.38 9.95 25.33
CA ALA A 54 -12.24 9.04 25.46
C ALA A 54 -11.24 9.53 26.51
N LEU A 55 -10.96 10.83 26.55
CA LEU A 55 -10.05 11.43 27.54
C LEU A 55 -10.53 11.25 28.98
N GLY A 56 -11.85 11.20 29.21
CA GLY A 56 -12.43 10.88 30.52
C GLY A 56 -12.31 9.41 30.93
N LYS A 57 -12.11 8.49 29.96
CA LYS A 57 -11.94 7.05 30.20
C LYS A 57 -10.48 6.63 30.37
N ILE A 58 -9.55 7.41 29.81
CA ILE A 58 -8.11 7.16 29.89
C ILE A 58 -7.60 7.60 31.26
N LYS A 59 -7.17 6.63 32.07
CA LYS A 59 -6.81 6.85 33.48
C LYS A 59 -5.41 7.44 33.67
N THR A 60 -4.53 7.26 32.69
CA THR A 60 -3.17 7.79 32.76
C THR A 60 -3.15 9.31 32.67
N GLU A 61 -2.23 9.95 33.40
CA GLU A 61 -2.10 11.41 33.41
C GLU A 61 -1.75 11.94 32.02
N LYS A 62 -0.72 11.35 31.39
CA LYS A 62 -0.33 11.61 30.01
C LYS A 62 -1.17 10.77 29.05
N LYS A 63 -1.55 11.37 27.92
CA LYS A 63 -2.33 10.73 26.86
C LYS A 63 -1.54 10.76 25.56
N VAL A 64 -1.82 9.85 24.65
CA VAL A 64 -1.26 9.90 23.30
C VAL A 64 -2.38 10.07 22.29
N VAL A 65 -2.25 11.05 21.39
CA VAL A 65 -3.18 11.25 20.27
C VAL A 65 -2.46 10.82 18.99
N LYS A 66 -2.99 9.80 18.31
CA LYS A 66 -2.37 9.21 17.11
C LYS A 66 -3.30 9.34 15.91
N SER A 67 -2.82 9.92 14.82
CA SER A 67 -3.53 9.95 13.54
C SER A 67 -3.72 8.54 13.00
N GLN A 68 -4.93 8.19 12.57
CA GLN A 68 -5.19 6.90 11.95
C GLN A 68 -5.24 7.08 10.43
N ILE A 69 -4.11 6.76 9.79
CA ILE A 69 -3.92 6.64 8.35
C ILE A 69 -3.18 5.33 8.09
N LEU A 70 -3.35 4.73 6.90
CA LEU A 70 -2.73 3.43 6.58
C LEU A 70 -1.21 3.54 6.32
N ALA A 71 -0.73 4.74 6.01
CA ALA A 71 0.70 4.99 5.84
C ALA A 71 1.46 5.06 7.17
N GLY A 72 2.68 4.53 7.18
CA GLY A 72 3.62 4.64 8.30
C GLY A 72 4.32 6.00 8.37
N GLY A 73 5.20 6.16 9.37
CA GLY A 73 6.00 7.38 9.55
C GLY A 73 5.22 8.58 10.07
N ARG A 74 4.06 8.34 10.71
CA ARG A 74 3.13 9.36 11.20
C ARG A 74 3.80 10.33 12.17
N GLY A 75 4.63 9.86 13.10
CA GLY A 75 5.33 10.70 14.07
C GLY A 75 6.24 11.76 13.42
N MET A 76 6.82 11.46 12.26
CA MET A 76 7.66 12.38 11.49
C MET A 76 6.89 13.14 10.39
N GLY A 77 5.58 12.91 10.27
CA GLY A 77 4.73 13.57 9.28
C GLY A 77 4.51 15.05 9.58
N THR A 78 3.95 15.77 8.61
CA THR A 78 3.55 17.18 8.77
C THR A 78 2.18 17.37 8.12
N PHE A 79 1.28 18.05 8.81
CA PHE A 79 -0.02 18.41 8.28
C PHE A 79 0.11 19.56 7.27
N GLU A 80 -0.83 19.66 6.33
CA GLU A 80 -0.81 20.70 5.30
C GLU A 80 -0.80 22.14 5.85
N ASP A 81 -1.34 22.36 7.05
CA ASP A 81 -1.32 23.65 7.74
C ASP A 81 -0.02 23.92 8.52
N GLY A 82 0.97 23.02 8.43
CA GLY A 82 2.29 23.13 9.05
C GLY A 82 2.38 22.52 10.45
N PHE A 83 1.30 21.99 11.02
CA PHE A 83 1.37 21.28 12.29
C PHE A 83 2.24 20.02 12.17
N LYS A 84 3.22 19.84 13.06
CA LYS A 84 4.22 18.77 12.95
C LYS A 84 3.85 17.56 13.78
N GLY A 85 4.04 16.38 13.19
CA GLY A 85 3.85 15.08 13.83
C GLY A 85 2.39 14.64 13.85
N GLY A 86 2.14 13.40 13.45
CA GLY A 86 0.84 12.74 13.55
C GLY A 86 0.64 11.93 14.83
N VAL A 87 1.61 11.94 15.75
CA VAL A 87 1.59 11.22 17.03
C VAL A 87 2.10 12.17 18.11
N HIS A 88 1.27 12.46 19.13
CA HIS A 88 1.58 13.43 20.17
C HIS A 88 1.38 12.85 21.56
N VAL A 89 2.43 12.88 22.39
CA VAL A 89 2.34 12.58 23.83
C VAL A 89 1.98 13.87 24.55
N CYS A 90 0.75 13.93 25.07
CA CYS A 90 0.14 15.10 25.70
C CYS A 90 0.20 14.96 27.22
N LYS A 91 0.51 16.06 27.92
CA LYS A 91 0.67 16.07 29.39
C LYS A 91 -0.64 15.90 30.14
N ASN A 92 -1.75 16.30 29.53
CA ASN A 92 -3.08 16.25 30.14
C ASN A 92 -4.18 16.20 29.06
N ALA A 93 -5.44 16.12 29.49
CA ALA A 93 -6.60 16.03 28.61
C ALA A 93 -6.81 17.29 27.76
N ALA A 94 -6.53 18.48 28.30
CA ALA A 94 -6.69 19.73 27.56
C ALA A 94 -5.72 19.84 26.37
N GLU A 95 -4.45 19.47 26.59
CA GLU A 95 -3.45 19.40 25.52
C GLU A 95 -3.80 18.35 24.47
N ALA A 96 -4.29 17.17 24.90
CA ALA A 96 -4.73 16.13 23.98
C ALA A 96 -5.91 16.58 23.09
N LEU A 97 -6.86 17.32 23.66
CA LEU A 97 -7.99 17.88 22.91
C LEU A 97 -7.52 18.97 21.90
N ASP A 98 -6.57 19.82 22.28
CA ASP A 98 -5.99 20.81 21.37
C ASP A 98 -5.23 20.16 20.20
N CYS A 99 -4.44 19.12 20.48
CA CYS A 99 -3.82 18.30 19.44
C CYS A 99 -4.88 17.69 18.52
N ALA A 100 -5.95 17.10 19.07
CA ALA A 100 -7.01 16.49 18.28
C ALA A 100 -7.69 17.48 17.31
N LYS A 101 -7.95 18.72 17.74
CA LYS A 101 -8.51 19.80 16.90
C LYS A 101 -7.62 20.15 15.70
N LYS A 102 -6.30 20.05 15.87
CA LYS A 102 -5.31 20.32 14.83
C LYS A 102 -5.08 19.14 13.88
N MET A 103 -5.50 17.93 14.27
CA MET A 103 -5.21 16.71 13.51
C MET A 103 -6.45 16.17 12.77
N LEU A 104 -7.61 16.14 13.44
CA LEU A 104 -8.82 15.51 12.89
C LEU A 104 -9.34 16.29 11.67
N ASN A 105 -9.73 15.54 10.63
CA ASN A 105 -10.16 16.04 9.33
C ASN A 105 -9.11 16.84 8.54
N LYS A 106 -7.86 16.85 8.97
CA LYS A 106 -6.72 17.44 8.23
C LYS A 106 -5.98 16.38 7.43
N THR A 107 -5.18 16.83 6.46
CA THR A 107 -4.33 15.95 5.66
C THR A 107 -2.96 15.85 6.28
N LEU A 108 -2.51 14.63 6.58
CA LEU A 108 -1.17 14.33 7.09
C LEU A 108 -0.28 13.85 5.95
N VAL A 109 0.84 14.55 5.73
CA VAL A 109 1.87 14.17 4.77
C VAL A 109 2.98 13.40 5.49
N THR A 110 3.28 12.19 5.04
CA THR A 110 4.43 11.39 5.50
C THR A 110 5.33 11.03 4.31
N LYS A 111 6.52 10.49 4.62
CA LYS A 111 7.42 9.96 3.59
C LYS A 111 6.76 8.87 2.72
N GLN A 112 5.80 8.13 3.27
CA GLN A 112 5.12 7.03 2.58
C GLN A 112 3.88 7.48 1.78
N THR A 113 3.22 8.57 2.17
CA THR A 113 2.05 9.10 1.42
C THR A 113 2.46 9.91 0.19
N GLY A 114 3.70 10.41 0.17
CA GLY A 114 4.12 11.43 -0.79
C GLY A 114 3.38 12.76 -0.58
N PRO A 115 3.53 13.73 -1.50
CA PRO A 115 3.02 15.09 -1.34
C PRO A 115 1.50 15.20 -1.17
N LYS A 116 0.72 14.22 -1.66
CA LYS A 116 -0.74 14.22 -1.54
C LYS A 116 -1.23 14.02 -0.11
N GLY A 117 -0.41 13.43 0.75
CA GLY A 117 -0.82 13.08 2.12
C GLY A 117 -1.99 12.09 2.18
N GLN A 118 -2.51 11.88 3.38
CA GLN A 118 -3.74 11.15 3.64
C GLN A 118 -4.60 11.92 4.65
N LYS A 119 -5.91 11.95 4.40
CA LYS A 119 -6.86 12.62 5.30
C LYS A 119 -7.06 11.80 6.57
N VAL A 120 -6.87 12.45 7.72
CA VAL A 120 -7.07 11.87 9.05
C VAL A 120 -8.55 11.95 9.42
N ASN A 121 -9.31 10.92 9.08
CA ASN A 121 -10.76 10.84 9.40
C ASN A 121 -11.04 10.28 10.81
N LEU A 122 -10.01 9.80 11.50
CA LEU A 122 -10.11 9.16 12.81
C LEU A 122 -8.81 9.37 13.59
N LEU A 123 -8.94 9.56 14.89
CA LEU A 123 -7.83 9.60 15.85
C LEU A 123 -7.90 8.39 16.78
N TYR A 124 -6.76 7.88 17.20
CA TYR A 124 -6.66 6.88 18.25
C TYR A 124 -6.06 7.53 19.50
N VAL A 125 -6.88 7.65 20.55
CA VAL A 125 -6.48 8.26 21.81
C VAL A 125 -6.14 7.15 22.78
N THR A 126 -4.90 7.12 23.27
CA THR A 126 -4.39 6.01 24.09
C THR A 126 -3.83 6.49 25.42
N GLU A 127 -3.67 5.53 26.34
CA GLU A 127 -2.80 5.70 27.49
C GLU A 127 -1.36 5.97 27.04
N ALA A 128 -0.65 6.84 27.76
CA ALA A 128 0.80 6.91 27.63
C ALA A 128 1.44 5.85 28.52
N VAL A 129 2.20 4.93 27.92
CA VAL A 129 2.93 3.90 28.65
C VAL A 129 4.10 4.53 29.43
N THR A 130 4.19 4.22 30.72
CA THR A 130 5.20 4.75 31.64
C THR A 130 6.23 3.68 32.02
N GLY A 131 7.43 4.09 32.41
CA GLY A 131 8.49 3.15 32.79
C GLY A 131 9.08 2.40 31.58
N ILE A 132 9.14 3.05 30.42
CA ILE A 132 9.78 2.49 29.22
C ILE A 132 11.28 2.45 29.45
N LYS A 133 11.84 1.24 29.55
CA LYS A 133 13.27 1.02 29.69
C LYS A 133 13.99 1.14 28.35
N ARG A 134 13.39 0.61 27.28
CA ARG A 134 13.91 0.71 25.91
C ARG A 134 12.84 0.38 24.86
N GLU A 135 13.09 0.85 23.65
CA GLU A 135 12.27 0.64 22.47
C GLU A 135 13.03 -0.22 21.45
N LEU A 136 12.34 -1.21 20.88
CA LEU A 136 12.87 -2.16 19.92
C LEU A 136 12.00 -2.17 18.66
N TYR A 137 12.54 -2.76 17.61
CA TYR A 137 11.80 -3.07 16.39
C TYR A 137 11.60 -4.58 16.28
N LEU A 138 10.40 -5.01 15.89
CA LEU A 138 10.11 -6.42 15.58
C LEU A 138 9.11 -6.52 14.43
N ALA A 139 9.41 -7.33 13.42
CA ALA A 139 8.46 -7.64 12.37
C ALA A 139 8.50 -9.11 11.96
N LEU A 140 7.34 -9.70 11.70
CA LEU A 140 7.16 -10.96 11.00
C LEU A 140 6.83 -10.68 9.55
N LEU A 141 7.50 -11.36 8.62
CA LEU A 141 7.24 -11.26 7.18
C LEU A 141 7.47 -12.59 6.47
N LEU A 142 6.92 -12.71 5.26
CA LEU A 142 7.19 -13.84 4.38
C LEU A 142 8.47 -13.56 3.56
N ASP A 143 9.58 -14.19 3.94
CA ASP A 143 10.84 -14.03 3.20
C ASP A 143 10.79 -14.85 1.91
N ARG A 144 10.80 -14.13 0.78
CA ARG A 144 10.76 -14.73 -0.56
C ARG A 144 12.03 -15.50 -0.90
N LYS A 145 13.18 -15.15 -0.31
CA LYS A 145 14.45 -15.82 -0.62
C LYS A 145 14.49 -17.23 -0.02
N THR A 146 14.01 -17.37 1.21
CA THR A 146 13.98 -18.65 1.92
C THR A 146 12.62 -19.35 1.87
N ALA A 147 11.64 -18.74 1.20
CA ALA A 147 10.26 -19.21 1.06
C ALA A 147 9.63 -19.60 2.42
N SER A 148 9.85 -18.76 3.43
CA SER A 148 9.56 -19.10 4.82
C SER A 148 9.23 -17.83 5.63
N PRO A 149 8.33 -17.90 6.62
CA PRO A 149 8.13 -16.82 7.56
C PRO A 149 9.42 -16.52 8.33
N MET A 150 9.70 -15.23 8.54
CA MET A 150 10.90 -14.77 9.21
C MET A 150 10.58 -13.61 10.14
N PHE A 151 11.04 -13.72 11.38
CA PHE A 151 11.15 -12.54 12.23
C PHE A 151 12.40 -11.77 11.89
N ILE A 152 12.26 -10.46 11.79
CA ILE A 152 13.34 -9.48 11.74
C ILE A 152 13.18 -8.59 12.97
N GLY A 153 14.23 -8.43 13.76
CA GLY A 153 14.20 -7.58 14.95
C GLY A 153 15.49 -6.80 15.13
N SER A 154 15.40 -5.70 15.89
CA SER A 154 16.55 -4.93 16.33
C SER A 154 16.32 -4.32 17.71
N ALA A 155 17.41 -4.20 18.48
CA ALA A 155 17.42 -3.47 19.74
C ALA A 155 17.32 -1.94 19.54
N GLU A 156 17.45 -1.45 18.30
CA GLU A 156 17.24 -0.04 17.96
C GLU A 156 15.84 0.16 17.37
N GLY A 157 14.86 0.36 18.25
CA GLY A 157 13.49 0.74 17.89
C GLY A 157 13.33 2.24 17.62
N GLY A 158 12.13 2.65 17.17
CA GLY A 158 11.77 4.06 16.99
C GLY A 158 12.37 4.73 15.75
N MET A 159 13.17 4.01 14.96
CA MET A 159 13.74 4.45 13.68
C MET A 159 13.23 3.58 12.52
N GLY A 160 13.42 4.04 11.27
CA GLY A 160 13.08 3.25 10.09
C GLY A 160 14.04 2.07 9.90
N ILE A 161 13.51 0.84 9.85
CA ILE A 161 14.31 -0.38 9.74
C ILE A 161 15.14 -0.44 8.45
N GLU A 162 14.68 0.21 7.38
CA GLU A 162 15.39 0.25 6.10
C GLU A 162 16.67 1.08 6.19
N GLU A 163 16.66 2.16 6.96
CA GLU A 163 17.85 2.97 7.21
C GLU A 163 18.85 2.19 8.07
N LEU A 164 18.35 1.47 9.08
CA LEU A 164 19.17 0.61 9.91
C LEU A 164 19.81 -0.51 9.10
N ALA A 165 19.07 -1.11 8.17
CA ALA A 165 19.59 -2.17 7.28
C ALA A 165 20.71 -1.69 6.36
N GLN A 166 20.72 -0.41 5.99
CA GLN A 166 21.77 0.18 5.17
C GLN A 166 22.99 0.59 5.98
N LYS A 167 22.79 1.19 7.16
CA LYS A 167 23.86 1.78 7.98
C LYS A 167 24.51 0.78 8.94
N CYS A 168 23.70 -0.07 9.58
CA CYS A 168 24.11 -0.98 10.64
C CYS A 168 23.44 -2.36 10.50
N PRO A 169 23.69 -3.10 9.39
CA PRO A 169 23.04 -4.40 9.13
C PRO A 169 23.28 -5.46 10.22
N GLU A 170 24.37 -5.36 10.98
CA GLU A 170 24.73 -6.24 12.09
C GLU A 170 23.79 -6.13 13.31
N LYS A 171 23.08 -5.00 13.44
CA LYS A 171 22.06 -4.76 14.47
C LYS A 171 20.72 -5.42 14.15
N ILE A 172 20.57 -6.00 12.96
CA ILE A 172 19.37 -6.71 12.53
C ILE A 172 19.53 -8.21 12.78
N LYS A 173 18.72 -8.73 13.71
CA LYS A 173 18.63 -10.16 14.00
C LYS A 173 17.49 -10.78 13.21
N ARG A 174 17.65 -12.05 12.85
CA ARG A 174 16.70 -12.78 12.01
C ARG A 174 16.45 -14.16 12.58
N MET A 175 15.19 -14.54 12.70
CA MET A 175 14.79 -15.90 13.05
C MET A 175 13.89 -16.45 11.94
N ARG A 176 14.43 -17.40 11.18
CA ARG A 176 13.69 -18.13 10.15
C ARG A 176 12.79 -19.18 10.81
N ILE A 177 11.58 -19.37 10.28
CA ILE A 177 10.60 -20.30 10.83
C ILE A 177 10.31 -21.42 9.84
N ASN A 178 10.53 -22.67 10.26
CA ASN A 178 10.06 -23.82 9.51
C ASN A 178 8.53 -23.87 9.58
N VAL A 179 7.85 -23.84 8.43
CA VAL A 179 6.38 -23.82 8.36
C VAL A 179 5.73 -25.12 8.87
N GLN A 180 6.44 -26.24 8.81
CA GLN A 180 5.96 -27.54 9.28
C GLN A 180 6.05 -27.66 10.80
N GLU A 181 7.17 -27.21 11.38
CA GLU A 181 7.44 -27.28 12.82
C GLU A 181 6.77 -26.13 13.59
N GLY A 182 6.63 -24.97 12.95
CA GLY A 182 6.18 -23.74 13.61
C GLY A 182 7.27 -23.15 14.52
N ILE A 183 6.84 -22.58 15.64
CA ILE A 183 7.73 -21.92 16.59
C ILE A 183 7.57 -22.50 18.00
N SER A 184 8.69 -22.83 18.65
CA SER A 184 8.74 -23.22 20.06
C SER A 184 9.01 -22.01 20.96
N LEU A 185 8.67 -22.11 22.24
CA LEU A 185 8.98 -21.04 23.20
C LEU A 185 10.49 -20.89 23.37
N ASP A 186 11.26 -21.99 23.36
CA ASP A 186 12.72 -21.96 23.48
C ASP A 186 13.38 -21.19 22.32
N ASN A 187 12.90 -21.39 21.08
CA ASN A 187 13.37 -20.62 19.92
C ASN A 187 13.03 -19.13 20.08
N CYS A 188 11.84 -18.81 20.59
CA CYS A 188 11.45 -17.42 20.87
C CYS A 188 12.36 -16.79 21.94
N VAL A 189 12.69 -17.52 23.01
CA VAL A 189 13.59 -17.05 24.09
C VAL A 189 15.00 -16.84 23.56
N ALA A 190 15.52 -17.76 22.74
CA ALA A 190 16.82 -17.60 22.11
C ALA A 190 16.88 -16.32 21.25
N PHE A 191 15.85 -16.11 20.41
CA PHE A 191 15.77 -14.90 19.59
C PHE A 191 15.59 -13.62 20.42
N ALA A 192 14.79 -13.65 21.50
CA ALA A 192 14.66 -12.53 22.42
C ALA A 192 16.01 -12.17 23.07
N LYS A 193 16.82 -13.16 23.44
CA LYS A 193 18.18 -12.93 23.97
C LYS A 193 19.11 -12.31 22.92
N GLU A 194 18.99 -12.68 21.64
CA GLU A 194 19.74 -12.02 20.55
C GLU A 194 19.36 -10.54 20.37
N LEU A 195 18.11 -10.19 20.66
CA LEU A 195 17.64 -8.79 20.73
C LEU A 195 18.05 -8.08 22.03
N GLY A 196 18.76 -8.78 22.91
CA GLY A 196 19.33 -8.25 24.14
C GLY A 196 18.38 -8.29 25.34
N PHE A 197 17.25 -9.01 25.28
CA PHE A 197 16.42 -9.29 26.47
C PHE A 197 17.11 -10.26 27.42
N SER A 198 16.86 -10.10 28.72
CA SER A 198 17.43 -10.96 29.76
C SER A 198 16.43 -11.26 30.88
N GLY A 199 16.67 -12.35 31.61
CA GLY A 199 15.82 -12.80 32.72
C GLY A 199 14.34 -12.90 32.30
N ARG A 200 13.45 -12.43 33.18
CA ARG A 200 11.99 -12.41 32.96
C ARG A 200 11.57 -11.65 31.70
N ALA A 201 12.31 -10.61 31.32
CA ALA A 201 12.00 -9.84 30.11
C ALA A 201 12.20 -10.66 28.84
N ALA A 202 13.14 -11.61 28.83
CA ALA A 202 13.33 -12.52 27.71
C ALA A 202 12.17 -13.52 27.57
N GLU A 203 11.64 -14.02 28.68
CA GLU A 203 10.46 -14.89 28.70
C GLU A 203 9.20 -14.14 28.23
N ASN A 204 8.96 -12.94 28.77
CA ASN A 204 7.87 -12.07 28.35
C ASN A 204 7.96 -11.69 26.87
N ALA A 205 9.16 -11.35 26.37
CA ALA A 205 9.39 -11.07 24.96
C ALA A 205 9.11 -12.31 24.09
N ALA A 206 9.52 -13.49 24.54
CA ALA A 206 9.29 -14.74 23.84
C ALA A 206 7.78 -15.05 23.70
N GLU A 207 6.99 -14.78 24.74
CA GLU A 207 5.53 -14.88 24.67
C GLU A 207 4.94 -13.93 23.62
N GLN A 208 5.41 -12.67 23.57
CA GLN A 208 4.96 -11.72 22.54
C GLN A 208 5.34 -12.20 21.13
N VAL A 209 6.57 -12.66 20.92
CA VAL A 209 7.01 -13.20 19.61
C VAL A 209 6.13 -14.37 19.17
N LYS A 210 5.84 -15.31 20.08
CA LYS A 210 4.97 -16.45 19.79
C LYS A 210 3.53 -16.02 19.48
N ALA A 211 2.98 -15.08 20.23
CA ALA A 211 1.65 -14.53 20.00
C ALA A 211 1.55 -13.83 18.63
N LEU A 212 2.54 -13.01 18.29
CA LEU A 212 2.64 -12.33 16.99
C LEU A 212 2.70 -13.34 15.83
N TYR A 213 3.46 -14.43 15.98
CA TYR A 213 3.48 -15.51 15.00
C TYR A 213 2.10 -16.17 14.83
N ASN A 214 1.42 -16.49 15.93
CA ASN A 214 0.11 -17.12 15.89
C ASN A 214 -0.94 -16.21 15.25
N VAL A 215 -0.92 -14.91 15.56
CA VAL A 215 -1.77 -13.92 14.88
C VAL A 215 -1.45 -13.89 13.40
N GLY A 216 -0.18 -13.71 13.03
CA GLY A 216 0.25 -13.62 11.64
C GLY A 216 -0.18 -14.84 10.82
N LYS A 217 -0.01 -16.04 11.39
CA LYS A 217 -0.41 -17.30 10.76
C LYS A 217 -1.93 -17.45 10.66
N SER A 218 -2.67 -17.17 11.74
CA SER A 218 -4.13 -17.41 11.78
C SER A 218 -4.94 -16.41 10.97
N LYS A 219 -4.40 -15.20 10.76
CA LYS A 219 -5.06 -14.13 10.01
C LYS A 219 -4.52 -13.95 8.59
N ASP A 220 -3.67 -14.85 8.09
CA ASP A 220 -3.04 -14.75 6.77
C ASP A 220 -2.29 -13.41 6.55
N CYS A 221 -1.53 -12.98 7.58
CA CYS A 221 -0.72 -11.77 7.47
C CYS A 221 0.49 -12.01 6.56
N THR A 222 0.75 -11.06 5.67
CA THR A 222 2.00 -10.96 4.90
C THR A 222 3.07 -10.19 5.65
N GLN A 223 2.63 -9.32 6.58
CA GLN A 223 3.49 -8.58 7.51
C GLN A 223 2.77 -8.34 8.84
N VAL A 224 3.49 -8.52 9.94
CA VAL A 224 3.12 -8.04 11.28
C VAL A 224 4.30 -7.24 11.80
N GLU A 225 4.19 -5.92 11.84
CA GLU A 225 5.26 -5.02 12.27
C GLU A 225 4.88 -4.30 13.56
N ILE A 226 5.77 -4.34 14.54
CA ILE A 226 5.66 -3.67 15.83
C ILE A 226 6.82 -2.68 15.97
N ASN A 227 6.52 -1.39 15.96
CA ASN A 227 7.54 -0.33 16.04
C ASN A 227 7.03 0.94 16.75
N PRO A 228 7.21 1.08 18.08
CA PRO A 228 8.12 0.29 18.91
C PRO A 228 7.46 -0.93 19.58
N LEU A 229 8.25 -2.00 19.73
CA LEU A 229 8.08 -3.02 20.77
C LEU A 229 8.85 -2.55 22.01
N VAL A 230 8.17 -2.41 23.15
CA VAL A 230 8.74 -1.77 24.34
C VAL A 230 9.03 -2.77 25.44
N GLU A 231 10.20 -2.65 26.07
CA GLU A 231 10.50 -3.24 27.38
C GLU A 231 10.24 -2.22 28.48
N LEU A 232 9.49 -2.61 29.50
CA LEU A 232 9.26 -1.82 30.70
C LEU A 232 10.28 -2.13 31.80
N GLU A 233 10.44 -1.21 32.75
CA GLU A 233 11.33 -1.38 33.91
C GLU A 233 10.99 -2.61 34.76
N ASN A 234 9.71 -3.00 34.81
CA ASN A 234 9.25 -4.20 35.51
C ASN A 234 9.49 -5.51 34.72
N GLY A 235 10.07 -5.42 33.52
CA GLY A 235 10.33 -6.54 32.62
C GLY A 235 9.16 -6.94 31.72
N ASP A 236 8.02 -6.27 31.77
CA ASP A 236 6.94 -6.49 30.81
C ASP A 236 7.34 -6.02 29.40
N VAL A 237 6.75 -6.65 28.39
CA VAL A 237 6.98 -6.34 26.98
C VAL A 237 5.65 -6.03 26.30
N MET A 238 5.57 -4.90 25.61
CA MET A 238 4.32 -4.37 25.04
C MET A 238 4.48 -3.91 23.59
N CYS A 239 3.43 -4.10 22.80
CA CYS A 239 3.32 -3.64 21.41
C CYS A 239 2.67 -2.25 21.36
N ILE A 240 3.47 -1.20 21.14
CA ILE A 240 3.00 0.20 21.25
C ILE A 240 2.42 0.73 19.94
N ASP A 241 3.04 0.41 18.82
CA ASP A 241 2.50 0.70 17.49
C ASP A 241 2.56 -0.58 16.66
N ALA A 242 1.51 -0.83 15.90
CA ALA A 242 1.33 -2.07 15.16
C ALA A 242 0.79 -1.77 13.75
N LYS A 243 1.44 -2.39 12.76
CA LYS A 243 1.03 -2.39 11.37
C LYS A 243 0.89 -3.83 10.88
N LEU A 244 -0.34 -4.21 10.54
CA LEU A 244 -0.65 -5.53 9.99
C LEU A 244 -1.04 -5.37 8.53
N SER A 245 -0.41 -6.20 7.70
CA SER A 245 -0.70 -6.33 6.28
C SER A 245 -1.10 -7.77 5.99
N PHE A 246 -2.11 -7.96 5.14
CA PHE A 246 -2.73 -9.26 4.87
C PHE A 246 -2.53 -9.70 3.41
N ASP A 247 -2.66 -11.00 3.17
CA ASP A 247 -2.70 -11.55 1.81
C ASP A 247 -4.09 -11.33 1.21
N ASP A 248 -4.16 -10.53 0.15
CA ASP A 248 -5.40 -10.26 -0.60
C ASP A 248 -6.05 -11.57 -1.10
N ASN A 249 -5.25 -12.60 -1.42
CA ASN A 249 -5.75 -13.90 -1.87
C ASN A 249 -6.46 -14.69 -0.77
N ALA A 250 -6.32 -14.31 0.49
CA ALA A 250 -6.97 -14.98 1.62
C ALA A 250 -8.37 -14.40 1.95
N GLU A 251 -8.85 -13.40 1.21
CA GLU A 251 -10.15 -12.73 1.43
C GLU A 251 -11.31 -13.72 1.60
N PHE A 252 -11.34 -14.79 0.79
CA PHE A 252 -12.39 -15.81 0.82
C PHE A 252 -12.57 -16.50 2.18
N ARG A 253 -11.50 -16.57 2.99
CA ARG A 253 -11.49 -17.19 4.33
C ARG A 253 -11.24 -16.22 5.48
N GLN A 254 -10.95 -14.95 5.20
CA GLN A 254 -10.69 -13.90 6.19
C GLN A 254 -11.73 -12.77 6.13
N LYS A 255 -13.02 -13.11 5.91
CA LYS A 255 -14.10 -12.11 5.70
C LYS A 255 -14.17 -11.05 6.78
N ASP A 256 -13.99 -11.44 8.04
CA ASP A 256 -14.02 -10.49 9.17
C ASP A 256 -12.90 -9.46 9.08
N ILE A 257 -11.71 -9.85 8.63
CA ILE A 257 -10.58 -8.94 8.44
C ILE A 257 -10.87 -7.98 7.28
N PHE A 258 -11.33 -8.49 6.15
CA PHE A 258 -11.61 -7.65 4.97
C PHE A 258 -12.81 -6.71 5.18
N SER A 259 -13.71 -7.03 6.12
CA SER A 259 -14.78 -6.11 6.53
C SER A 259 -14.28 -4.85 7.26
N LEU A 260 -13.03 -4.85 7.73
CA LEU A 260 -12.39 -3.72 8.40
C LEU A 260 -11.83 -2.66 7.43
N ALA A 261 -12.01 -2.86 6.12
CA ALA A 261 -11.47 -2.00 5.08
C ALA A 261 -11.91 -0.54 5.26
N ASP A 262 -10.95 0.37 5.15
CA ASP A 262 -11.23 1.81 5.07
C ASP A 262 -10.96 2.33 3.66
N GLU A 263 -12.00 2.30 2.82
CA GLU A 263 -11.94 2.80 1.44
C GLU A 263 -11.63 4.30 1.37
N THR A 264 -11.82 5.07 2.46
CA THR A 264 -11.50 6.51 2.48
C THR A 264 -10.01 6.80 2.40
N GLN A 265 -9.17 5.79 2.64
CA GLN A 265 -7.71 5.86 2.58
C GLN A 265 -7.14 5.38 1.24
N ILE A 266 -8.00 4.92 0.33
CA ILE A 266 -7.66 4.37 -0.99
C ILE A 266 -8.11 5.36 -2.06
N ASP A 267 -7.39 5.46 -3.17
CA ASP A 267 -7.84 6.30 -4.29
C ASP A 267 -9.20 5.81 -4.81
N SER A 268 -10.18 6.72 -4.92
CA SER A 268 -11.53 6.41 -5.38
C SER A 268 -11.59 5.65 -6.71
N LYS A 269 -10.61 5.85 -7.61
CA LYS A 269 -10.48 5.14 -8.87
C LYS A 269 -10.06 3.69 -8.67
N GLU A 270 -9.19 3.41 -7.69
CA GLU A 270 -8.80 2.06 -7.32
C GLU A 270 -9.96 1.31 -6.66
N VAL A 271 -10.75 1.99 -5.82
CA VAL A 271 -11.99 1.45 -5.25
C VAL A 271 -12.98 1.09 -6.36
N LEU A 272 -13.19 2.00 -7.33
CA LEU A 272 -14.07 1.73 -8.47
C LEU A 272 -13.56 0.56 -9.32
N ALA A 273 -12.25 0.51 -9.60
CA ALA A 273 -11.63 -0.59 -10.35
C ALA A 273 -11.86 -1.95 -9.68
N LYS A 274 -11.71 -2.04 -8.35
CA LYS A 274 -11.92 -3.29 -7.60
C LYS A 274 -13.34 -3.84 -7.78
N LYS A 275 -14.37 -2.98 -7.91
CA LYS A 275 -15.77 -3.41 -8.16
C LYS A 275 -15.96 -4.14 -9.49
N TYR A 276 -15.08 -3.90 -10.46
CA TYR A 276 -15.09 -4.55 -11.77
C TYR A 276 -14.00 -5.62 -11.92
N ASP A 277 -13.37 -6.02 -10.82
CA ASP A 277 -12.23 -6.97 -10.81
C ASP A 277 -11.06 -6.48 -11.68
N LEU A 278 -10.79 -5.17 -11.64
CA LEU A 278 -9.72 -4.52 -12.40
C LEU A 278 -8.54 -4.17 -11.48
N ASN A 279 -7.34 -4.51 -11.92
CA ASN A 279 -6.11 -4.14 -11.22
C ASN A 279 -5.63 -2.76 -11.69
N TYR A 280 -6.15 -1.70 -11.07
CA TYR A 280 -5.78 -0.30 -11.37
C TYR A 280 -4.86 0.29 -10.30
N ILE A 281 -3.85 1.08 -10.67
CA ILE A 281 -3.08 1.93 -9.74
C ILE A 281 -2.96 3.31 -10.36
N ALA A 282 -3.32 4.36 -9.61
CA ALA A 282 -3.18 5.74 -10.08
C ALA A 282 -1.70 6.18 -10.04
N LEU A 283 -1.23 6.83 -11.10
CA LEU A 283 0.10 7.44 -11.17
C LEU A 283 -0.03 8.95 -11.42
N ASP A 284 1.11 9.64 -11.49
CA ASP A 284 1.18 11.07 -11.79
C ASP A 284 1.71 11.29 -13.22
N GLY A 285 0.84 11.07 -14.19
CA GLY A 285 1.16 11.21 -15.60
C GLY A 285 -0.04 11.63 -16.44
N ASN A 286 0.15 11.65 -17.75
CA ASN A 286 -0.81 12.14 -18.74
C ASN A 286 -1.18 11.11 -19.81
N VAL A 287 -0.48 9.98 -19.90
CA VAL A 287 -0.81 8.89 -20.84
C VAL A 287 -1.43 7.74 -20.06
N GLY A 288 -2.75 7.56 -20.19
CA GLY A 288 -3.44 6.41 -19.62
C GLY A 288 -3.08 5.12 -20.34
N CYS A 289 -3.07 4.00 -19.65
CA CYS A 289 -2.86 2.69 -20.28
C CYS A 289 -3.96 1.69 -19.91
N LEU A 290 -4.32 0.84 -20.86
CA LEU A 290 -5.21 -0.31 -20.67
C LEU A 290 -4.54 -1.52 -21.33
N VAL A 291 -4.22 -2.52 -20.51
CA VAL A 291 -3.40 -3.66 -20.93
C VAL A 291 -3.94 -4.94 -20.32
N ASN A 292 -3.75 -6.08 -21.00
CA ASN A 292 -4.01 -7.39 -20.43
C ASN A 292 -2.70 -8.06 -19.98
N GLY A 293 -2.64 -8.43 -18.70
CA GLY A 293 -1.50 -9.03 -18.03
C GLY A 293 -0.55 -8.02 -17.38
N ALA A 294 -0.33 -8.18 -16.08
CA ALA A 294 0.50 -7.29 -15.26
C ALA A 294 1.91 -7.04 -15.81
N GLY A 295 2.58 -8.06 -16.35
CA GLY A 295 3.90 -7.92 -16.97
C GLY A 295 3.91 -6.99 -18.19
N LEU A 296 2.91 -7.14 -19.06
CA LEU A 296 2.76 -6.30 -20.25
C LEU A 296 2.33 -4.87 -19.85
N ALA A 297 1.50 -4.74 -18.82
CA ALA A 297 1.10 -3.43 -18.28
C ALA A 297 2.32 -2.65 -17.78
N MET A 298 3.22 -3.29 -17.02
CA MET A 298 4.49 -2.69 -16.59
C MET A 298 5.38 -2.30 -17.78
N ALA A 299 5.59 -3.21 -18.74
CA ALA A 299 6.39 -2.91 -19.94
C ALA A 299 5.80 -1.76 -20.78
N THR A 300 4.48 -1.62 -20.80
CA THR A 300 3.79 -0.53 -21.51
C THR A 300 4.06 0.82 -20.85
N MET A 301 4.00 0.89 -19.51
CA MET A 301 4.36 2.09 -18.76
C MET A 301 5.84 2.47 -18.94
N ASP A 302 6.73 1.48 -18.96
CA ASP A 302 8.16 1.71 -19.20
C ASP A 302 8.39 2.28 -20.59
N LEU A 303 7.75 1.73 -21.63
CA LEU A 303 7.88 2.25 -22.99
C LEU A 303 7.28 3.65 -23.16
N ILE A 304 6.16 3.96 -22.50
CA ILE A 304 5.63 5.33 -22.45
C ILE A 304 6.70 6.27 -21.89
N SER A 305 7.31 5.90 -20.76
CA SER A 305 8.34 6.70 -20.09
C SER A 305 9.60 6.86 -20.94
N MET A 306 10.05 5.79 -21.61
CA MET A 306 11.20 5.80 -22.51
C MET A 306 10.98 6.69 -23.75
N ASN A 307 9.72 6.90 -24.15
CA ASN A 307 9.35 7.77 -25.25
C ASN A 307 8.94 9.20 -24.81
N GLY A 308 9.28 9.58 -23.58
CA GLY A 308 9.08 10.94 -23.05
C GLY A 308 7.67 11.24 -22.55
N GLY A 309 6.75 10.26 -22.61
CA GLY A 309 5.45 10.37 -21.95
C GLY A 309 5.53 10.10 -20.45
N ARG A 310 4.44 10.41 -19.73
CA ARG A 310 4.31 10.05 -18.30
C ARG A 310 3.11 9.12 -18.14
N PRO A 311 3.29 7.84 -17.73
CA PRO A 311 2.16 6.94 -17.53
C PRO A 311 1.26 7.48 -16.40
N ALA A 312 -0.03 7.62 -16.69
CA ALA A 312 -1.03 8.16 -15.77
C ALA A 312 -1.60 7.11 -14.82
N ASN A 313 -1.50 5.83 -15.19
CA ASN A 313 -1.96 4.71 -14.39
C ASN A 313 -1.22 3.42 -14.77
N PHE A 314 -1.31 2.43 -13.90
CA PHE A 314 -1.24 1.02 -14.26
C PHE A 314 -2.68 0.50 -14.34
N LEU A 315 -3.01 -0.31 -15.35
CA LEU A 315 -4.28 -1.03 -15.41
C LEU A 315 -4.09 -2.37 -16.12
N ASP A 316 -4.34 -3.45 -15.40
CA ASP A 316 -4.46 -4.80 -15.94
C ASP A 316 -5.93 -5.25 -15.91
N VAL A 317 -6.50 -5.50 -17.10
CA VAL A 317 -7.89 -5.99 -17.27
C VAL A 317 -8.01 -7.52 -17.21
N GLY A 318 -6.89 -8.23 -17.06
CA GLY A 318 -6.85 -9.70 -17.04
C GLY A 318 -6.95 -10.33 -18.43
N GLY A 319 -6.82 -11.65 -18.48
CA GLY A 319 -6.77 -12.43 -19.74
C GLY A 319 -8.14 -12.80 -20.33
N SER A 320 -9.25 -12.33 -19.75
CA SER A 320 -10.61 -12.67 -20.18
C SER A 320 -11.58 -11.51 -19.92
N ALA A 321 -11.12 -10.28 -20.15
CA ALA A 321 -11.90 -9.07 -19.88
C ALA A 321 -13.21 -9.04 -20.70
N THR A 322 -14.32 -8.73 -20.04
CA THR A 322 -15.61 -8.53 -20.70
C THR A 322 -15.71 -7.13 -21.29
N LYS A 323 -16.73 -6.91 -22.14
CA LYS A 323 -17.04 -5.58 -22.68
C LYS A 323 -17.28 -4.56 -21.57
N GLU A 324 -18.01 -4.95 -20.53
CA GLU A 324 -18.35 -4.12 -19.38
C GLU A 324 -17.09 -3.71 -18.60
N GLN A 325 -16.14 -4.64 -18.41
CA GLN A 325 -14.85 -4.35 -17.77
C GLN A 325 -14.01 -3.35 -18.59
N ILE A 326 -14.03 -3.44 -19.92
CA ILE A 326 -13.34 -2.49 -20.80
C ILE A 326 -13.99 -1.09 -20.70
N VAL A 327 -15.32 -1.01 -20.71
CA VAL A 327 -16.03 0.27 -20.55
C VAL A 327 -15.70 0.91 -19.20
N ALA A 328 -15.78 0.13 -18.11
CA ALA A 328 -15.41 0.59 -16.77
C ALA A 328 -13.95 1.08 -16.70
N ALA A 329 -13.02 0.33 -17.30
CA ALA A 329 -11.61 0.73 -17.41
C ALA A 329 -11.44 2.09 -18.10
N PHE A 330 -12.11 2.32 -19.23
CA PHE A 330 -12.09 3.61 -19.91
C PHE A 330 -12.69 4.73 -19.06
N GLN A 331 -13.81 4.50 -18.37
CA GLN A 331 -14.41 5.47 -17.45
C GLN A 331 -13.46 5.85 -16.32
N ILE A 332 -12.76 4.87 -15.73
CA ILE A 332 -11.76 5.09 -14.68
C ILE A 332 -10.59 5.94 -15.20
N ILE A 333 -10.04 5.59 -16.36
CA ILE A 333 -8.91 6.32 -16.97
C ILE A 333 -9.32 7.76 -17.33
N THR A 334 -10.47 7.93 -17.97
CA THR A 334 -10.92 9.24 -18.48
C THR A 334 -11.52 10.14 -17.40
N GLY A 335 -11.90 9.57 -16.25
CA GLY A 335 -12.23 10.34 -15.05
C GLY A 335 -11.03 11.10 -14.46
N ASP A 336 -9.81 10.81 -14.93
CA ASP A 336 -8.63 11.61 -14.60
C ASP A 336 -8.44 12.76 -15.59
N GLU A 337 -8.59 14.00 -15.12
CA GLU A 337 -8.41 15.22 -15.93
C GLU A 337 -6.99 15.36 -16.49
N ARG A 338 -6.00 14.75 -15.83
CA ARG A 338 -4.59 14.77 -16.26
C ARG A 338 -4.35 13.92 -17.50
N VAL A 339 -5.21 12.95 -17.78
CA VAL A 339 -5.06 12.08 -18.97
C VAL A 339 -5.34 12.87 -20.24
N LYS A 340 -4.36 12.87 -21.14
CA LYS A 340 -4.34 13.56 -22.44
C LYS A 340 -4.22 12.60 -23.62
N GLY A 341 -3.93 11.33 -23.39
CA GLY A 341 -3.95 10.26 -24.39
C GLY A 341 -4.07 8.90 -23.73
N ILE A 342 -4.57 7.90 -24.46
CA ILE A 342 -4.72 6.53 -23.96
C ILE A 342 -3.98 5.58 -24.88
N LEU A 343 -3.18 4.69 -24.30
CA LEU A 343 -2.58 3.55 -24.97
C LEU A 343 -3.28 2.26 -24.55
N VAL A 344 -4.05 1.68 -25.47
CA VAL A 344 -4.58 0.33 -25.33
C VAL A 344 -3.61 -0.65 -25.97
N ASN A 345 -3.02 -1.54 -25.19
CA ASN A 345 -2.09 -2.55 -25.68
C ASN A 345 -2.57 -3.94 -25.28
N ILE A 346 -3.15 -4.66 -26.24
CA ILE A 346 -3.73 -5.98 -26.01
C ILE A 346 -2.99 -7.03 -26.82
N PHE A 347 -2.54 -8.06 -26.11
CA PHE A 347 -2.01 -9.29 -26.72
C PHE A 347 -3.04 -10.41 -26.52
N GLY A 348 -3.84 -10.64 -27.56
CA GLY A 348 -4.89 -11.64 -27.67
C GLY A 348 -4.34 -13.06 -27.81
N GLY A 349 -4.15 -13.72 -26.68
CA GLY A 349 -4.05 -15.18 -26.61
C GLY A 349 -5.44 -15.81 -26.64
N ILE A 350 -6.01 -16.03 -25.46
CA ILE A 350 -7.39 -16.53 -25.29
C ILE A 350 -8.42 -15.45 -25.68
N MET A 351 -8.08 -14.18 -25.48
CA MET A 351 -8.95 -13.06 -25.89
C MET A 351 -8.92 -12.87 -27.40
N ARG A 352 -10.11 -12.72 -28.01
CA ARG A 352 -10.23 -12.35 -29.41
C ARG A 352 -10.22 -10.83 -29.56
N CYS A 353 -9.42 -10.35 -30.51
CA CYS A 353 -9.22 -8.92 -30.76
C CYS A 353 -10.49 -8.22 -31.28
N ASP A 354 -11.41 -8.95 -31.92
CA ASP A 354 -12.69 -8.39 -32.38
C ASP A 354 -13.60 -7.97 -31.21
N VAL A 355 -13.75 -8.84 -30.21
CA VAL A 355 -14.52 -8.53 -28.98
C VAL A 355 -13.93 -7.34 -28.22
N ILE A 356 -12.59 -7.28 -28.14
CA ILE A 356 -11.88 -6.15 -27.53
C ILE A 356 -12.15 -4.86 -28.31
N ALA A 357 -12.03 -4.90 -29.64
CA ALA A 357 -12.27 -3.74 -30.48
C ALA A 357 -13.70 -3.21 -30.34
N GLU A 358 -14.70 -4.10 -30.29
CA GLU A 358 -16.09 -3.72 -30.01
C GLU A 358 -16.25 -3.03 -28.64
N GLY A 359 -15.54 -3.53 -27.62
CA GLY A 359 -15.51 -2.91 -26.30
C GLY A 359 -14.88 -1.52 -26.30
N ILE A 360 -13.75 -1.34 -26.99
CA ILE A 360 -13.08 -0.04 -27.14
C ILE A 360 -13.99 0.95 -27.88
N VAL A 361 -14.63 0.52 -28.97
CA VAL A 361 -15.55 1.37 -29.75
C VAL A 361 -16.76 1.75 -28.91
N ALA A 362 -17.35 0.82 -28.17
CA ALA A 362 -18.47 1.10 -27.28
C ALA A 362 -18.08 2.11 -26.18
N ALA A 363 -16.97 1.86 -25.49
CA ALA A 363 -16.44 2.76 -24.47
C ALA A 363 -16.20 4.16 -25.05
N SER A 364 -15.55 4.25 -26.22
CA SER A 364 -15.22 5.52 -26.87
C SER A 364 -16.44 6.33 -27.31
N ARG A 365 -17.58 5.69 -27.61
CA ARG A 365 -18.85 6.39 -27.89
C ARG A 365 -19.52 6.94 -26.64
N GLU A 366 -19.33 6.27 -25.50
CA GLU A 366 -19.87 6.70 -24.21
C GLU A 366 -19.07 7.86 -23.59
N LEU A 367 -17.81 8.04 -24.00
CA LEU A 367 -16.97 9.18 -23.64
C LEU A 367 -17.44 10.47 -24.32
N LYS A 368 -18.60 10.97 -23.90
CA LYS A 368 -19.12 12.27 -24.35
C LYS A 368 -18.33 13.40 -23.66
N GLY A 369 -17.65 14.24 -24.44
CA GLY A 369 -17.17 15.55 -23.99
C GLY A 369 -15.65 15.71 -23.79
N ARG A 370 -14.84 14.67 -23.92
CA ARG A 370 -13.36 14.79 -23.92
C ARG A 370 -12.76 14.12 -25.15
N ASN A 371 -12.15 14.91 -26.04
CA ASN A 371 -11.49 14.41 -27.24
C ASN A 371 -10.08 13.88 -26.90
N ILE A 372 -10.01 12.76 -26.19
CA ILE A 372 -8.75 12.12 -25.81
C ILE A 372 -8.35 11.13 -26.91
N PRO A 373 -7.18 11.29 -27.57
CA PRO A 373 -6.71 10.35 -28.57
C PRO A 373 -6.47 8.96 -27.97
N VAL A 374 -6.97 7.93 -28.64
CA VAL A 374 -6.78 6.53 -28.22
C VAL A 374 -5.93 5.83 -29.25
N VAL A 375 -4.75 5.37 -28.84
CA VAL A 375 -3.87 4.52 -29.63
C VAL A 375 -4.12 3.07 -29.23
N VAL A 376 -4.43 2.23 -30.20
CA VAL A 376 -4.74 0.82 -29.98
C VAL A 376 -3.72 -0.05 -30.70
N ARG A 377 -3.09 -0.94 -29.95
CA ARG A 377 -2.32 -2.05 -30.50
C ARG A 377 -3.02 -3.35 -30.11
N LEU A 378 -3.56 -4.03 -31.12
CA LEU A 378 -4.12 -5.38 -31.00
C LEU A 378 -3.14 -6.36 -31.64
N SER A 379 -2.94 -7.51 -31.00
CA SER A 379 -2.18 -8.59 -31.63
C SER A 379 -2.69 -9.94 -31.19
N GLY A 380 -2.83 -10.90 -32.12
CA GLY A 380 -3.22 -12.28 -31.81
C GLY A 380 -4.54 -12.72 -32.45
N SER A 381 -5.37 -13.46 -31.71
CA SER A 381 -6.58 -14.08 -32.28
C SER A 381 -7.54 -13.03 -32.86
N LYS A 382 -7.96 -13.20 -34.12
CA LYS A 382 -8.84 -12.26 -34.87
C LYS A 382 -8.32 -10.81 -34.93
N GLU A 383 -7.01 -10.62 -34.95
CA GLU A 383 -6.36 -9.31 -35.03
C GLU A 383 -6.88 -8.45 -36.20
N GLU A 384 -6.95 -9.02 -37.41
CA GLU A 384 -7.37 -8.28 -38.60
C GLU A 384 -8.84 -7.82 -38.51
N GLU A 385 -9.72 -8.65 -37.97
CA GLU A 385 -11.12 -8.29 -37.73
C GLU A 385 -11.23 -7.16 -36.68
N GLY A 386 -10.47 -7.25 -35.60
CA GLY A 386 -10.41 -6.18 -34.58
C GLY A 386 -9.91 -4.86 -35.15
N LYS A 387 -8.86 -4.87 -35.99
CA LYS A 387 -8.37 -3.67 -36.67
C LYS A 387 -9.43 -3.07 -37.60
N ARG A 388 -10.17 -3.91 -38.35
CA ARG A 388 -11.27 -3.47 -39.20
C ARG A 388 -12.37 -2.77 -38.39
N ILE A 389 -12.80 -3.37 -37.28
CA ILE A 389 -13.82 -2.79 -36.38
C ILE A 389 -13.39 -1.40 -35.88
N LEU A 390 -12.12 -1.22 -35.51
CA LEU A 390 -11.59 0.08 -35.09
C LEU A 390 -11.64 1.11 -36.24
N GLN A 391 -11.21 0.71 -37.45
CA GLN A 391 -11.15 1.59 -38.62
C GLN A 391 -12.54 2.02 -39.10
N GLU A 392 -13.51 1.13 -39.10
CA GLU A 392 -14.89 1.39 -39.55
C GLU A 392 -15.73 2.14 -38.50
N SER A 393 -15.22 2.32 -37.28
CA SER A 393 -15.97 2.91 -36.16
C SER A 393 -16.34 4.39 -36.34
N GLY A 394 -15.62 5.12 -37.20
CA GLY A 394 -15.74 6.57 -37.38
C GLY A 394 -15.21 7.42 -36.23
N LEU A 395 -14.52 6.80 -35.26
CA LEU A 395 -13.97 7.44 -34.06
C LEU A 395 -12.48 7.76 -34.25
N PRO A 396 -11.90 8.71 -33.49
CA PRO A 396 -10.47 9.04 -33.52
C PRO A 396 -9.62 7.96 -32.81
N LEU A 397 -9.69 6.73 -33.31
CA LEU A 397 -8.94 5.57 -32.84
C LEU A 397 -7.75 5.31 -33.77
N HIS A 398 -6.54 5.27 -33.21
CA HIS A 398 -5.31 5.12 -33.97
C HIS A 398 -4.73 3.72 -33.79
N SER A 399 -4.81 2.89 -34.84
CA SER A 399 -4.22 1.55 -34.82
C SER A 399 -2.71 1.60 -35.02
N ALA A 400 -1.94 0.92 -34.16
CA ALA A 400 -0.48 0.78 -34.26
C ALA A 400 -0.09 -0.68 -34.55
N ARG A 401 0.97 -0.89 -35.34
CA ARG A 401 1.38 -2.23 -35.80
C ARG A 401 2.24 -2.97 -34.79
N ASN A 402 3.07 -2.24 -34.06
CA ASN A 402 3.95 -2.82 -33.05
C ASN A 402 3.96 -1.98 -31.77
N PHE A 403 4.57 -2.55 -30.73
CA PHE A 403 4.56 -2.00 -29.39
C PHE A 403 5.27 -0.63 -29.31
N GLU A 404 6.43 -0.51 -29.96
CA GLU A 404 7.22 0.73 -29.98
C GLU A 404 6.49 1.87 -30.73
N GLU A 405 5.89 1.56 -31.88
CA GLU A 405 5.07 2.50 -32.66
C GLU A 405 3.88 2.99 -31.82
N ALA A 406 3.21 2.08 -31.11
CA ALA A 406 2.07 2.42 -30.26
C ALA A 406 2.44 3.38 -29.13
N ALA A 407 3.55 3.10 -28.43
CA ALA A 407 4.05 3.95 -27.35
C ALA A 407 4.44 5.34 -27.84
N LYS A 408 5.21 5.42 -28.94
CA LYS A 408 5.61 6.69 -29.57
C LYS A 408 4.40 7.53 -29.98
N LEU A 409 3.44 6.90 -30.65
CA LEU A 409 2.25 7.60 -31.12
C LEU A 409 1.40 8.10 -29.97
N ALA A 410 1.19 7.28 -28.92
CA ALA A 410 0.43 7.68 -27.75
C ALA A 410 1.06 8.88 -27.02
N CYS A 411 2.39 8.86 -26.85
CA CYS A 411 3.11 9.98 -26.24
C CYS A 411 3.02 11.25 -27.09
N LYS A 412 3.18 11.13 -28.40
CA LYS A 412 3.07 12.26 -29.34
C LYS A 412 1.68 12.91 -29.27
N LEU A 413 0.62 12.12 -29.41
CA LEU A 413 -0.75 12.62 -29.43
C LEU A 413 -1.16 13.21 -28.06
N ALA A 414 -0.70 12.61 -26.96
CA ALA A 414 -0.93 13.15 -25.63
C ALA A 414 -0.24 14.50 -25.41
N ALA A 415 0.93 14.73 -26.01
CA ALA A 415 1.64 16.00 -25.95
C ALA A 415 0.97 17.10 -26.82
N GLU A 416 0.34 16.73 -27.94
CA GLU A 416 -0.42 17.66 -28.79
C GLU A 416 -1.75 18.10 -28.18
N THR A 417 -2.26 17.34 -27.19
CA THR A 417 -3.51 17.61 -26.47
C THR A 417 -3.28 18.33 -25.12
N ALA A 418 -2.01 18.47 -24.71
CA ALA A 418 -1.59 19.17 -23.49
C ALA A 418 -1.46 20.67 -23.75
#